data_AF-A0A970R6I4-F1
#
_entry.id   AF-A0A970R6I4-F1
#
_cell.length_a   1.000
_cell.length_b   1.000
_cell.length_c   1.000
_cell.angle_alpha   90.00
_cell.angle_beta   90.00
_cell.angle_gamma   90.00
#
_symmetry.space_group_name_H-M   'P 1'
#
loop_
_entity.id
_entity.type
_entity.pdbx_description
1 polymer ?
#
loop_
_entity_poly.entity_id
_entity_poly.type
_entity_poly.pdbx_seq_one_letter_code
_entity_poly.pdbx_strand_id
1 'polypeptide(L)'
;MKAKNKPVFQKRIFWDVDFEKIDYDAKANFVIERVFERGDVDDIRQCRRYYGDEKVSEALLKAKYLPLHTLYFASAIVDQPIENFRCYTLRQSNPELFPY
;
A
#
# COMPACT_ATOMS: atom_id res chain seq x y z
N MET A 1 6.28 17.40 -18.30
CA MET A 1 5.58 16.51 -17.34
C MET A 1 4.50 15.76 -18.10
N LYS A 2 4.57 14.43 -18.21
CA LYS A 2 3.53 13.63 -18.90
C LYS A 2 2.23 13.72 -18.11
N ALA A 3 1.10 13.93 -18.78
CA ALA A 3 -0.21 13.89 -18.16
C ALA A 3 -0.38 12.53 -17.46
N LYS A 4 -0.61 12.55 -16.14
CA LYS A 4 -0.95 11.34 -15.40
C LYS A 4 -2.42 11.04 -15.68
N ASN A 5 -2.68 9.94 -16.39
CA ASN A 5 -4.05 9.45 -16.50
C ASN A 5 -4.51 8.97 -15.13
N LYS A 6 -5.70 9.41 -14.69
CA LYS A 6 -6.27 8.95 -13.42
C LYS A 6 -6.31 7.42 -13.36
N PRO A 7 -5.90 6.80 -12.24
CA PRO A 7 -6.00 5.36 -12.08
C PRO A 7 -7.46 4.96 -11.95
N VAL A 8 -7.80 3.77 -12.40
CA VAL A 8 -9.16 3.20 -12.37
C VAL A 8 -9.17 2.02 -11.39
N PHE A 9 -9.36 2.35 -10.11
CA PHE A 9 -9.45 1.34 -9.06
C PHE A 9 -10.88 0.83 -8.87
N GLN A 10 -10.99 -0.40 -8.38
CA GLN A 10 -12.28 -0.96 -8.00
C GLN A 10 -12.82 -0.31 -6.72
N LYS A 11 -14.05 0.23 -6.78
CA LYS A 11 -14.67 0.98 -5.67
C LYS A 11 -14.69 0.21 -4.35
N ARG A 12 -14.79 -1.12 -4.38
CA ARG A 12 -14.79 -1.99 -3.18
C ARG A 12 -13.56 -1.84 -2.29
N ILE A 13 -12.41 -1.44 -2.84
CA ILE A 13 -11.14 -1.29 -2.11
C ILE A 13 -11.25 -0.17 -1.07
N PHE A 14 -12.11 0.80 -1.37
CA PHE A 14 -12.34 2.03 -0.62
C PHE A 14 -13.72 2.04 0.04
N TRP A 15 -14.26 0.87 0.40
CA TRP A 15 -15.63 0.73 0.92
C TRP A 15 -15.94 1.62 2.14
N ASP A 16 -14.93 1.98 2.92
CA ASP A 16 -15.00 2.80 4.14
C ASP A 16 -14.78 4.30 3.90
N VAL A 17 -14.60 4.74 2.65
CA VAL A 17 -14.41 6.16 2.30
C VAL A 17 -15.25 6.56 1.08
N ASP A 18 -15.53 7.86 0.97
CA ASP A 18 -16.23 8.43 -0.18
C ASP A 18 -15.31 8.41 -1.42
N PHE A 19 -15.50 7.41 -2.28
CA PHE A 19 -14.67 7.15 -3.47
C PHE A 19 -14.54 8.37 -4.39
N GLU A 20 -15.60 9.15 -4.55
CA GLU A 20 -15.63 10.30 -5.46
C GLU A 20 -14.84 11.51 -4.93
N LYS A 21 -14.51 11.51 -3.62
CA LYS A 21 -13.77 12.59 -2.95
C LYS A 21 -12.31 12.23 -2.67
N ILE A 22 -11.84 11.06 -3.12
CA ILE A 22 -10.45 10.65 -2.90
C ILE A 22 -9.53 11.52 -3.74
N ASP A 23 -8.68 12.27 -3.06
CA ASP A 23 -7.53 12.92 -3.68
C ASP A 23 -6.37 11.92 -3.76
N TYR A 24 -6.20 11.33 -4.95
CA TYR A 24 -5.16 10.34 -5.22
C TYR A 24 -3.74 10.89 -5.01
N ASP A 25 -3.50 12.17 -5.21
CA ASP A 25 -2.16 12.76 -5.10
C ASP A 25 -1.87 13.18 -3.66
N ALA A 26 -2.81 13.87 -3.00
CA ALA A 26 -2.64 14.31 -1.62
C ALA A 26 -2.67 13.14 -0.61
N LYS A 27 -3.36 12.04 -0.94
CA LYS A 27 -3.49 10.85 -0.09
C LYS A 27 -2.80 9.62 -0.68
N ALA A 28 -1.72 9.81 -1.46
CA ALA A 28 -1.00 8.72 -2.14
C ALA A 28 -0.69 7.51 -1.22
N ASN A 29 -0.11 7.74 -0.04
CA ASN A 29 0.24 6.63 0.87
C ASN A 29 -0.99 5.82 1.28
N PHE A 30 -2.09 6.49 1.63
CA PHE A 30 -3.35 5.84 1.99
C PHE A 30 -3.89 5.00 0.82
N VAL A 31 -3.89 5.55 -0.40
CA VAL A 31 -4.36 4.84 -1.59
C VAL A 31 -3.49 3.61 -1.87
N ILE A 32 -2.17 3.77 -1.84
CA ILE A 32 -1.20 2.68 -2.10
C ILE A 32 -1.40 1.57 -1.06
N GLU A 33 -1.43 1.91 0.22
CA GLU A 33 -1.66 0.93 1.30
C GLU A 33 -2.97 0.15 1.08
N ARG A 34 -4.07 0.84 0.76
CA ARG A 34 -5.38 0.18 0.53
C ARG A 34 -5.40 -0.70 -0.72
N VAL A 35 -4.76 -0.28 -1.80
CA VAL A 35 -4.64 -1.10 -3.01
C VAL A 35 -3.88 -2.40 -2.73
N PHE A 36 -2.80 -2.35 -1.95
CA PHE A 36 -2.07 -3.57 -1.58
C PHE A 36 -2.82 -4.44 -0.57
N GLU A 37 -3.63 -3.85 0.30
CA GLU A 37 -4.41 -4.57 1.30
C GLU A 37 -5.63 -5.30 0.70
N ARG A 38 -6.33 -4.69 -0.27
CA ARG A 38 -7.65 -5.15 -0.74
C ARG A 38 -7.82 -5.20 -2.26
N GLY A 39 -6.87 -4.65 -3.00
CA GLY A 39 -6.89 -4.64 -4.47
C GLY A 39 -6.47 -5.97 -5.06
N ASP A 40 -6.80 -6.17 -6.33
CA ASP A 40 -6.29 -7.29 -7.10
C ASP A 40 -5.02 -6.90 -7.88
N VAL A 41 -4.54 -7.85 -8.69
CA VAL A 41 -3.33 -7.68 -9.50
C VAL A 41 -3.44 -6.48 -10.45
N ASP A 42 -4.63 -6.22 -11.00
CA ASP A 42 -4.81 -5.11 -11.94
C ASP A 42 -4.83 -3.77 -11.22
N ASP A 43 -5.47 -3.69 -10.05
CA ASP A 43 -5.41 -2.51 -9.18
C ASP A 43 -3.95 -2.18 -8.80
N ILE A 44 -3.16 -3.19 -8.42
CA ILE A 44 -1.74 -3.01 -8.06
C ILE A 44 -0.92 -2.53 -9.27
N ARG A 45 -1.12 -3.11 -10.45
CA ARG A 45 -0.44 -2.67 -11.69
C ARG A 45 -0.77 -1.22 -12.01
N GLN A 46 -2.03 -0.82 -11.87
CA GLN A 46 -2.44 0.56 -12.11
C GLN A 46 -1.85 1.52 -11.07
N CYS A 47 -1.83 1.13 -9.81
CA CYS A 47 -1.20 1.88 -8.74
C CYS A 47 0.27 2.17 -9.04
N ARG A 48 1.04 1.12 -9.43
CA ARG A 48 2.43 1.26 -9.85
C ARG A 48 2.60 2.14 -11.09
N ARG A 49 1.73 2.01 -12.10
CA ARG A 49 1.75 2.86 -13.31
C ARG A 49 1.47 4.33 -13.00
N TYR A 50 0.57 4.62 -12.07
CA TYR A 50 0.15 5.99 -11.72
C TYR A 50 1.14 6.71 -10.81
N TYR A 51 1.56 6.04 -9.73
CA TYR A 51 2.44 6.63 -8.72
C TYR A 51 3.93 6.47 -9.04
N GLY A 52 4.28 5.43 -9.79
CA GLY A 52 5.67 5.02 -10.01
C GLY A 52 6.18 4.12 -8.89
N ASP A 53 7.13 3.25 -9.24
CA ASP A 53 7.66 2.23 -8.32
C ASP A 53 8.36 2.83 -7.10
N GLU A 54 9.07 3.96 -7.27
CA GLU A 54 9.74 4.68 -6.18
C GLU A 54 8.74 5.14 -5.11
N LYS A 55 7.64 5.78 -5.54
CA LYS A 55 6.59 6.30 -4.66
C LYS A 55 5.86 5.17 -3.94
N VAL A 56 5.59 4.08 -4.66
CA VAL A 56 4.95 2.87 -4.09
C VAL A 56 5.85 2.23 -3.05
N SER A 57 7.14 2.04 -3.36
CA SER A 57 8.11 1.49 -2.43
C SER A 57 8.24 2.37 -1.17
N GLU A 58 8.37 3.68 -1.34
CA GLU A 58 8.47 4.61 -0.22
C GLU A 58 7.23 4.52 0.70
N ALA A 59 6.02 4.49 0.12
CA ALA A 59 4.78 4.38 0.89
C ALA A 59 4.71 3.07 1.67
N LEU A 60 5.02 1.94 1.02
CA LEU A 60 4.95 0.61 1.65
C LEU A 60 6.01 0.44 2.75
N LEU A 61 7.24 0.92 2.55
CA LEU A 61 8.30 0.86 3.57
C LEU A 61 7.96 1.72 4.80
N LYS A 62 7.28 2.86 4.61
CA LYS A 62 6.89 3.78 5.69
C LYS A 62 5.54 3.44 6.33
N ALA A 63 4.79 2.49 5.77
CA ALA A 63 3.47 2.10 6.26
C ALA A 63 3.55 1.72 7.75
N LYS A 64 2.60 2.22 8.54
CA LYS A 64 2.55 1.94 9.99
C LYS A 64 2.02 0.54 10.27
N TYR A 65 1.17 0.02 9.39
CA TYR A 65 0.55 -1.29 9.52
C TYR A 65 0.32 -1.88 8.13
N LEU A 66 0.67 -3.15 7.97
CA LEU A 66 0.24 -4.01 6.88
C LEU A 66 -0.06 -5.40 7.45
N PRO A 67 -1.14 -6.07 7.01
CA PRO A 67 -1.34 -7.48 7.32
C PRO A 67 -0.12 -8.32 6.93
N LEU A 68 0.18 -9.40 7.65
CA LEU A 68 1.41 -10.15 7.46
C LEU A 68 1.53 -10.72 6.02
N HIS A 69 0.44 -11.23 5.46
CA HIS A 69 0.42 -11.71 4.07
C HIS A 69 0.68 -10.57 3.07
N THR A 70 0.08 -9.40 3.29
CA THR A 70 0.29 -8.20 2.47
C THR A 70 1.74 -7.70 2.57
N LEU A 71 2.35 -7.77 3.75
CA LEU A 71 3.75 -7.39 3.96
C LEU A 71 4.69 -8.26 3.13
N TYR A 72 4.55 -9.59 3.19
CA TYR A 72 5.37 -10.49 2.38
C TYR A 72 5.19 -10.26 0.88
N PHE A 73 3.94 -10.05 0.47
CA PHE A 73 3.62 -9.74 -0.91
C PHE A 73 4.20 -8.39 -1.37
N ALA A 74 4.10 -7.36 -0.53
CA ALA A 74 4.69 -6.04 -0.78
C ALA A 74 6.22 -6.15 -0.90
N SER A 75 6.87 -6.85 0.02
CA SER A 75 8.32 -7.14 0.00
C SER A 75 8.76 -7.79 -1.32
N ALA A 76 8.00 -8.78 -1.80
CA ALA A 76 8.28 -9.42 -3.10
C ALA A 76 8.07 -8.49 -4.30
N ILE A 77 7.12 -7.54 -4.23
CA ILE A 77 6.85 -6.60 -5.32
C ILE A 77 7.91 -5.51 -5.43
N VAL A 78 8.35 -4.94 -4.30
CA VAL A 78 9.31 -3.83 -4.28
C VAL A 78 10.76 -4.30 -4.18
N ASP A 79 10.98 -5.60 -4.09
CA ASP A 79 12.29 -6.24 -3.94
C ASP A 79 13.07 -5.65 -2.76
N GLN A 80 12.43 -5.64 -1.59
CA GLN A 80 13.02 -5.16 -0.33
C GLN A 80 12.83 -6.21 0.76
N PRO A 81 13.84 -6.42 1.62
CA PRO A 81 13.71 -7.30 2.78
C PRO A 81 12.64 -6.78 3.75
N ILE A 82 11.90 -7.69 4.41
CA ILE A 82 10.80 -7.33 5.33
C ILE A 82 11.27 -6.45 6.50
N GLU A 83 12.55 -6.55 6.86
CA GLU A 83 13.22 -5.78 7.90
C GLU A 83 13.23 -4.28 7.60
N ASN A 84 13.17 -3.89 6.33
CA ASN A 84 13.13 -2.49 5.92
C ASN A 84 11.74 -1.87 6.11
N PHE A 85 10.70 -2.67 6.33
CA PHE A 85 9.34 -2.18 6.51
C PHE A 85 9.13 -1.73 7.96
N ARG A 86 8.75 -0.47 8.13
CA ARG A 86 8.48 0.11 9.45
C ARG A 86 7.47 -0.72 10.25
N CYS A 87 6.41 -1.19 9.61
CA CYS A 87 5.37 -2.00 10.27
C CYS A 87 5.91 -3.35 10.79
N TYR A 88 6.93 -3.93 10.14
CA TYR A 88 7.59 -5.15 10.62
C TYR A 88 8.41 -4.87 11.88
N THR A 89 9.28 -3.86 11.85
CA THR A 89 10.09 -3.48 13.01
C THR A 89 9.22 -3.11 14.21
N LEU A 90 8.12 -2.36 13.98
CA LEU A 90 7.17 -1.99 15.04
C LEU A 90 6.47 -3.19 15.67
N ARG A 91 6.15 -4.22 14.87
CA ARG A 91 5.55 -5.46 15.38
C ARG A 91 6.53 -6.23 16.25
N GLN A 92 7.81 -6.29 15.87
CA GLN A 92 8.86 -6.94 16.66
C GLN A 92 9.15 -6.22 17.98
N SER A 93 9.14 -4.88 17.98
CA SER A 93 9.39 -4.10 19.20
C SER A 93 8.20 -4.07 20.16
N ASN A 94 6.99 -4.41 19.70
CA ASN A 94 5.77 -4.40 20.50
C ASN A 94 5.09 -5.79 20.42
N PRO A 95 5.65 -6.81 21.07
CA PRO A 95 5.06 -8.15 21.06
C PRO A 95 3.68 -8.13 21.71
N GLU A 96 2.72 -8.81 21.09
CA GLU A 96 1.40 -9.00 21.68
C GLU A 96 1.52 -9.80 22.97
N LEU A 97 0.74 -9.42 23.99
CA LEU A 97 0.71 -10.12 25.27
C LEU A 97 0.24 -11.58 25.12
N PHE A 98 -0.58 -11.86 24.10
CA PHE A 98 -1.14 -13.18 23.82
C PHE A 98 -1.17 -13.44 22.31
N PRO A 99 -0.19 -14.16 21.76
CA PRO A 99 -0.19 -14.54 20.35
C PRO A 99 -1.08 -15.77 20.16
N TYR A 100 -2.33 -15.56 19.76
CA TYR A 100 -3.28 -16.63 19.39
C TYR A 100 -3.73 -16.50 17.94
#